data_AF-A0AAU2LFD6-F1
#
_entry.id   AF-A0AAU2LFD6-F1
#
_cell.length_a   1.000
_cell.length_b   1.000
_cell.length_c   1.000
_cell.angle_alpha   90.00
_cell.angle_beta   90.00
_cell.angle_gamma   90.00
#
_symmetry.space_group_name_H-M   'P 1'
#
loop_
_entity.id
_entity.type
_entity.pdbx_description
1 polymer ?
#
loop_
_entity_poly.entity_id
_entity_poly.type
_entity_poly.pdbx_seq_one_letter_code
_entity_poly.pdbx_strand_id
1 'polypeptide(L)'
;MGTIIDPAPGEHVAMLRKARGWTQTQLSDRANVSTSLLSKVEVGDRALTPEVAAALGRAFGMSMAEVLGRASVAADDEHLLAELRSAMRDYDMPSPLAVPEDRVAASLRAADRFRDGVDVAALITLLPDLLRCATTYAHTANSPTAWSALADVYSTVYWLAARHRWMDMAELAVTRQRWAVEQRPNPVAEAFSSRDRAGTYLNFGDVERGLVVVDRAIVAVQSAPLSTADRDLAVGILNLRGMTLAGRLQDKSEGKREAQRHIESAWRAAGSFSMGDVDAHGLTFGPQNTFTHVLATQVDLGRPHDALALTDDLDEALGGLPPTRVAPTRINAARAQLDLGDRDGALENLSRAFDVAPQMARIHPMGREVLRVLVSLHRRANPELKRLSRLSGIRL
;
A
#
# COMPACT_ATOMS: atom_id res chain seq x y z
N MET A 1 -12.84 -25.64 -13.97
CA MET A 1 -12.72 -24.21 -14.30
C MET A 1 -11.26 -23.84 -14.17
N GLY A 2 -10.64 -23.33 -15.25
CA GLY A 2 -9.23 -22.97 -15.23
C GLY A 2 -9.00 -21.79 -14.29
N THR A 3 -8.12 -21.97 -13.30
CA THR A 3 -7.66 -20.86 -12.46
C THR A 3 -7.05 -19.81 -13.37
N ILE A 4 -7.64 -18.62 -13.43
CA ILE A 4 -7.04 -17.49 -14.13
C ILE A 4 -5.76 -17.16 -13.36
N ILE A 5 -4.61 -17.42 -13.99
CA ILE A 5 -3.29 -17.12 -13.42
C ILE A 5 -2.89 -15.77 -14.00
N ASP A 6 -2.88 -14.72 -13.17
CA ASP A 6 -2.35 -13.44 -13.62
C ASP A 6 -0.84 -13.55 -13.82
N PRO A 7 -0.30 -12.99 -14.91
CA PRO A 7 1.14 -12.93 -15.10
C PRO A 7 1.80 -12.17 -13.94
N ALA A 8 3.04 -12.52 -13.62
CA ALA A 8 3.85 -11.68 -12.73
C ALA A 8 4.11 -10.31 -13.41
N PRO A 9 4.35 -9.24 -12.65
CA PRO A 9 4.57 -7.91 -13.22
C PRO A 9 5.63 -7.87 -14.35
N GLY A 10 6.78 -8.52 -14.18
CA GLY A 10 7.80 -8.57 -15.25
C GLY A 10 7.38 -9.36 -16.49
N GLU A 11 6.59 -10.44 -16.33
CA GLU A 11 6.03 -11.20 -17.46
C GLU A 11 4.98 -10.37 -18.21
N HIS A 12 4.16 -9.61 -17.47
CA HIS A 12 3.18 -8.71 -18.06
C HIS A 12 3.84 -7.61 -18.91
N VAL A 13 4.97 -7.06 -18.46
CA VAL A 13 5.79 -6.13 -19.27
C VAL A 13 6.20 -6.78 -20.60
N ALA A 14 6.69 -8.01 -20.57
CA ALA A 14 7.10 -8.73 -21.78
C ALA A 14 5.91 -8.94 -22.75
N MET A 15 4.73 -9.25 -22.21
CA MET A 15 3.49 -9.38 -22.99
C MET A 15 3.10 -8.05 -23.65
N LEU A 16 3.07 -6.95 -22.88
CA LEU A 16 2.73 -5.61 -23.39
C LEU A 16 3.71 -5.14 -24.46
N ARG A 17 5.01 -5.41 -24.28
CA ARG A 17 6.05 -5.10 -25.26
C ARG A 17 5.85 -5.88 -26.56
N LYS A 18 5.65 -7.20 -26.47
CA LYS A 18 5.45 -8.08 -27.62
C LYS A 18 4.18 -7.71 -28.39
N ALA A 19 3.09 -7.37 -27.69
CA ALA A 19 1.84 -6.94 -28.30
C ALA A 19 1.98 -5.65 -29.14
N ARG A 20 2.94 -4.78 -28.79
CA ARG A 20 3.28 -3.57 -29.56
C ARG A 20 4.36 -3.79 -30.63
N GLY A 21 4.86 -5.02 -30.78
CA GLY A 21 5.94 -5.34 -31.72
C GLY A 21 7.28 -4.70 -31.39
N TRP A 22 7.49 -4.26 -30.14
CA TRP A 22 8.72 -3.59 -29.74
C TRP A 22 9.84 -4.57 -29.37
N THR A 23 11.06 -4.26 -29.80
CA THR A 23 12.27 -4.93 -29.27
C THR A 23 12.57 -4.44 -27.85
N GLN A 24 13.40 -5.18 -27.11
CA GLN A 24 13.84 -4.74 -25.78
C GLN A 24 14.57 -3.40 -25.87
N THR A 25 15.47 -3.21 -26.84
CA THR A 25 16.15 -1.93 -27.09
C THR A 25 15.17 -0.79 -27.33
N GLN A 26 14.15 -1.01 -28.16
CA GLN A 26 13.13 0.02 -28.45
C GLN A 26 12.34 0.45 -27.20
N LEU A 27 11.97 -0.49 -26.32
CA LEU A 27 11.30 -0.15 -25.06
C LEU A 27 12.26 0.53 -24.09
N SER A 28 13.50 0.04 -24.01
CA SER A 28 14.57 0.62 -23.19
C SER A 28 14.83 2.09 -23.51
N ASP A 29 14.96 2.42 -24.79
CA ASP A 29 15.20 3.81 -25.23
C ASP A 29 14.02 4.72 -24.87
N ARG A 30 12.77 4.23 -25.04
CA ARG A 30 11.55 4.98 -24.71
C ARG A 30 11.37 5.20 -23.21
N ALA A 31 11.73 4.21 -22.39
CA ALA A 31 11.58 4.26 -20.95
C ALA A 31 12.79 4.88 -20.22
N ASN A 32 13.90 5.10 -20.94
CA ASN A 32 15.20 5.44 -20.37
C ASN A 32 15.66 4.42 -19.31
N VAL A 33 15.53 3.13 -19.63
CA VAL A 33 15.91 2.00 -18.76
C VAL A 33 16.88 1.10 -19.52
N SER A 34 17.97 0.66 -18.87
CA SER A 34 18.97 -0.18 -19.56
C SER A 34 18.35 -1.47 -20.12
N THR A 35 18.76 -1.84 -21.35
CA THR A 35 18.29 -3.07 -22.03
C THR A 35 18.61 -4.33 -21.22
N SER A 36 19.76 -4.35 -20.55
CA SER A 36 20.16 -5.45 -19.66
C SER A 36 19.20 -5.61 -18.48
N LEU A 37 18.82 -4.51 -17.82
CA LEU A 37 17.85 -4.53 -16.73
C LEU A 37 16.47 -4.98 -17.23
N LEU A 38 15.97 -4.38 -18.33
CA LEU A 38 14.69 -4.75 -18.91
C LEU A 38 14.62 -6.24 -19.26
N SER A 39 15.67 -6.77 -19.89
CA SER A 39 15.73 -8.19 -20.26
C SER A 39 15.66 -9.12 -19.06
N LYS A 40 16.42 -8.80 -18.00
CA LYS A 40 16.40 -9.55 -16.73
C LYS A 40 15.07 -9.43 -15.99
N VAL A 41 14.43 -8.27 -16.05
CA VAL A 41 13.09 -8.06 -15.48
C VAL A 41 12.04 -8.88 -16.23
N GLU A 42 12.07 -8.93 -17.55
CA GLU A 42 11.06 -9.69 -18.31
C GLU A 42 11.10 -11.19 -18.00
N VAL A 43 12.30 -11.76 -17.82
CA VAL A 43 12.49 -13.20 -17.54
C VAL A 43 12.48 -13.56 -16.06
N GLY A 44 12.50 -12.56 -15.16
CA GLY A 44 12.44 -12.79 -13.71
C GLY A 44 13.75 -13.11 -13.04
N ASP A 45 14.85 -12.68 -13.65
CA ASP A 45 16.18 -12.64 -13.00
C ASP A 45 16.31 -11.40 -12.10
N ARG A 46 15.56 -10.32 -12.39
CA ARG A 46 15.52 -9.10 -11.58
C ARG A 46 14.09 -8.68 -11.27
N ALA A 47 13.87 -8.15 -10.08
CA ALA A 47 12.58 -7.61 -9.67
C ALA A 47 12.24 -6.33 -10.45
N LEU A 48 10.99 -6.22 -10.90
CA LEU A 48 10.44 -4.97 -11.42
C LEU A 48 10.20 -4.00 -10.26
N THR A 49 11.04 -2.98 -10.11
CA THR A 49 10.84 -1.95 -9.08
C THR A 49 9.71 -0.98 -9.45
N PRO A 50 9.08 -0.30 -8.48
CA PRO A 50 8.02 0.68 -8.76
C PRO A 50 8.49 1.82 -9.69
N GLU A 51 9.72 2.30 -9.51
CA GLU A 51 10.32 3.33 -10.35
C GLU A 51 10.41 2.89 -11.82
N VAL A 52 10.91 1.67 -12.05
CA VAL A 52 11.01 1.10 -13.40
C VAL A 52 9.62 0.86 -13.98
N ALA A 53 8.66 0.40 -13.18
CA ALA A 53 7.27 0.22 -13.62
C ALA A 53 6.61 1.54 -14.04
N ALA A 54 6.84 2.63 -13.31
CA ALA A 54 6.35 3.97 -13.66
C ALA A 54 7.00 4.48 -14.96
N ALA A 55 8.31 4.28 -15.14
CA ALA A 55 9.02 4.65 -16.36
C ALA A 55 8.49 3.87 -17.59
N LEU A 56 8.26 2.57 -17.44
CA LEU A 56 7.64 1.73 -18.47
C LEU A 56 6.20 2.16 -18.77
N GLY A 57 5.43 2.56 -17.75
CA GLY A 57 4.07 3.09 -17.93
C GLY A 57 4.05 4.29 -18.86
N ARG A 58 4.92 5.28 -18.59
CA ARG A 58 5.07 6.46 -19.47
C ARG A 58 5.45 6.07 -20.89
N ALA A 59 6.39 5.14 -21.07
CA ALA A 59 6.78 4.65 -22.39
C ALA A 59 5.64 3.95 -23.15
N PHE A 60 4.78 3.21 -22.44
CA PHE A 60 3.62 2.52 -23.01
C PHE A 60 2.40 3.43 -23.23
N GLY A 61 2.37 4.64 -22.64
CA GLY A 61 1.16 5.44 -22.54
C GLY A 61 0.11 4.81 -21.63
N MET A 62 0.54 4.11 -20.58
CA MET A 62 -0.29 3.36 -19.63
C MET A 62 0.05 3.81 -18.20
N SER A 63 -0.88 3.61 -17.28
CA SER A 63 -0.62 3.80 -15.85
C SER A 63 0.39 2.76 -15.32
N MET A 64 1.09 3.10 -14.23
CA MET A 64 1.97 2.14 -13.54
C MET A 64 1.20 0.87 -13.12
N ALA A 65 -0.04 1.02 -12.67
CA ALA A 65 -0.90 -0.08 -12.25
C ALA A 65 -1.20 -1.06 -13.40
N GLU A 66 -1.46 -0.53 -14.59
CA GLU A 66 -1.65 -1.36 -15.78
C GLU A 66 -0.36 -2.09 -16.13
N VAL A 67 0.81 -1.46 -16.05
CA VAL A 67 2.10 -2.14 -16.30
C VAL A 67 2.34 -3.28 -15.32
N LEU A 68 2.09 -3.05 -14.02
CA LEU A 68 2.22 -4.08 -12.99
C LEU A 68 1.21 -5.23 -13.16
N GLY A 69 0.17 -5.05 -13.99
CA GLY A 69 -0.88 -6.02 -14.25
C GLY A 69 -1.96 -6.02 -13.16
N ARG A 70 -3.18 -6.41 -13.49
CA ARG A 70 -4.28 -6.51 -12.50
C ARG A 70 -4.14 -7.81 -11.70
N ALA A 71 -4.57 -7.79 -10.44
CA ALA A 71 -4.84 -9.04 -9.72
C ALA A 71 -6.26 -9.48 -10.10
N SER A 72 -6.40 -10.71 -10.59
CA SER A 72 -7.69 -11.33 -10.87
C SER A 72 -8.51 -11.38 -9.60
N VAL A 73 -9.78 -11.08 -9.80
CA VAL A 73 -10.84 -11.12 -8.80
C VAL A 73 -11.57 -12.43 -9.08
N ALA A 74 -11.82 -13.26 -8.06
CA ALA A 74 -12.57 -14.50 -8.30
C ALA A 74 -13.98 -14.16 -8.80
N ALA A 75 -14.64 -15.07 -9.52
CA ALA A 75 -15.96 -14.79 -10.08
C ALA A 75 -16.99 -14.38 -9.01
N ASP A 76 -16.94 -15.01 -7.82
CA ASP A 76 -17.80 -14.68 -6.67
C ASP A 76 -17.50 -13.28 -6.11
N ASP A 77 -16.26 -12.81 -6.24
CA ASP A 77 -15.85 -11.48 -5.78
C ASP A 77 -16.34 -10.36 -6.72
N GLU A 78 -16.69 -10.65 -7.98
CA GLU A 78 -17.20 -9.63 -8.92
C GLU A 78 -18.58 -9.11 -8.50
N HIS A 79 -19.43 -9.98 -7.92
CA HIS A 79 -20.72 -9.56 -7.37
C HIS A 79 -20.54 -8.62 -6.17
N LEU A 80 -19.71 -9.01 -5.20
CA LEU A 80 -19.39 -8.17 -4.03
C LEU A 80 -18.76 -6.84 -4.45
N LEU A 81 -17.92 -6.85 -5.49
CA LEU A 81 -17.33 -5.65 -6.05
C LEU A 81 -18.40 -4.75 -6.71
N ALA A 82 -19.40 -5.32 -7.38
CA ALA A 82 -20.52 -4.58 -7.94
C ALA A 82 -21.38 -3.94 -6.83
N GLU A 83 -21.63 -4.65 -5.73
CA GLU A 83 -22.32 -4.12 -4.55
C GLU A 83 -21.54 -2.96 -3.90
N LEU A 84 -20.23 -3.12 -3.73
CA LEU A 84 -19.35 -2.06 -3.22
C LEU A 84 -19.39 -0.82 -4.13
N ARG A 85 -19.27 -1.00 -5.44
CA ARG A 85 -19.42 0.10 -6.41
C ARG A 85 -20.79 0.75 -6.35
N SER A 86 -21.84 0.00 -6.05
CA SER A 86 -23.19 0.56 -5.87
C SER A 86 -23.27 1.39 -4.60
N ALA A 87 -22.74 0.89 -3.48
CA ALA A 87 -22.73 1.64 -2.22
C ALA A 87 -21.92 2.95 -2.34
N MET A 88 -20.78 2.92 -3.06
CA MET A 88 -19.99 4.13 -3.34
C MET A 88 -20.68 5.13 -4.28
N ARG A 89 -21.62 4.68 -5.12
CA ARG A 89 -22.45 5.57 -5.96
C ARG A 89 -23.47 6.32 -5.12
N ASP A 90 -23.96 5.70 -4.06
CA ASP A 90 -24.97 6.24 -3.15
C ASP A 90 -24.34 7.04 -1.99
N TYR A 91 -23.14 7.61 -2.19
CA TYR A 91 -22.32 8.24 -1.15
C TYR A 91 -23.01 9.39 -0.39
N ASP A 92 -23.94 10.08 -1.04
CA ASP A 92 -24.73 11.22 -0.54
C ASP A 92 -26.22 10.90 -0.37
N MET A 93 -26.59 9.61 -0.41
CA MET A 93 -27.98 9.14 -0.36
C MET A 93 -28.26 8.39 0.96
N PRO A 94 -28.57 9.10 2.07
CA PRO A 94 -28.88 8.46 3.33
C PRO A 94 -30.19 7.66 3.26
N SER A 95 -30.27 6.58 4.03
CA SER A 95 -31.51 5.85 4.27
C SER A 95 -32.48 6.71 5.11
N PRO A 96 -33.80 6.62 4.89
CA PRO A 96 -34.78 7.26 5.77
C PRO A 96 -34.82 6.63 7.17
N LEU A 97 -34.29 5.42 7.34
CA LEU A 97 -34.20 4.73 8.63
C LEU A 97 -32.92 5.13 9.35
N ALA A 98 -33.05 5.71 10.54
CA ALA A 98 -31.91 6.06 11.38
C ALA A 98 -31.04 4.83 11.69
N VAL A 99 -29.73 5.03 11.69
CA VAL A 99 -28.75 4.01 12.03
C VAL A 99 -28.11 4.37 13.38
N PRO A 100 -28.18 3.49 14.39
CA PRO A 100 -27.53 3.73 15.68
C PRO A 100 -26.00 3.88 15.57
N GLU A 101 -25.43 4.79 16.36
CA GLU A 101 -23.98 5.03 16.41
C GLU A 101 -23.19 3.77 16.79
N ASP A 102 -23.69 3.01 17.77
CA ASP A 102 -23.05 1.79 18.27
C ASP A 102 -22.94 0.71 17.18
N ARG A 103 -23.93 0.62 16.28
CA ARG A 103 -23.87 -0.26 15.10
C ARG A 103 -22.73 0.15 14.16
N VAL A 104 -22.61 1.43 13.82
CA VAL A 104 -21.55 1.93 12.93
C VAL A 104 -20.18 1.74 13.58
N ALA A 105 -20.05 2.08 14.87
CA ALA A 105 -18.83 1.92 15.63
C ALA A 105 -18.40 0.44 15.73
N ALA A 106 -19.36 -0.49 15.90
CA ALA A 106 -19.08 -1.92 15.92
C ALA A 106 -18.57 -2.43 14.56
N SER A 107 -19.21 -2.00 13.46
CA SER A 107 -18.78 -2.37 12.11
C SER A 107 -17.44 -1.75 11.73
N LEU A 108 -17.13 -0.52 12.13
CA LEU A 108 -15.80 0.07 11.97
C LEU A 108 -14.73 -0.74 12.71
N ARG A 109 -14.95 -1.07 13.98
CA ARG A 109 -14.04 -1.95 14.74
C ARG A 109 -13.86 -3.32 14.08
N ALA A 110 -14.90 -3.86 13.42
CA ALA A 110 -14.79 -5.10 12.67
C ALA A 110 -13.94 -4.92 11.41
N ALA A 111 -14.15 -3.83 10.67
CA ALA A 111 -13.34 -3.47 9.51
C ALA A 111 -11.86 -3.31 9.89
N ASP A 112 -11.54 -2.62 10.97
CA ASP A 112 -10.16 -2.46 11.47
C ASP A 112 -9.51 -3.82 11.76
N ARG A 113 -10.21 -4.70 12.50
CA ARG A 113 -9.72 -6.07 12.77
C ARG A 113 -9.47 -6.87 11.50
N PHE A 114 -10.41 -6.86 10.55
CA PHE A 114 -10.23 -7.58 9.30
C PHE A 114 -9.08 -7.01 8.49
N ARG A 115 -8.91 -5.70 8.47
CA ARG A 115 -7.83 -5.04 7.76
C ARG A 115 -6.47 -5.34 8.38
N ASP A 116 -6.36 -5.27 9.70
CA ASP A 116 -5.14 -5.55 10.43
C ASP A 116 -4.72 -7.02 10.29
N GLY A 117 -5.70 -7.93 10.34
CA GLY A 117 -5.52 -9.36 10.07
C GLY A 117 -5.40 -9.72 8.58
N VAL A 118 -5.57 -8.76 7.67
CA VAL A 118 -5.56 -8.97 6.21
C VAL A 118 -6.60 -10.01 5.74
N ASP A 119 -7.80 -9.97 6.32
CA ASP A 119 -8.97 -10.71 5.86
C ASP A 119 -9.74 -9.90 4.82
N VAL A 120 -9.26 -9.99 3.57
CA VAL A 120 -9.81 -9.24 2.43
C VAL A 120 -11.23 -9.69 2.10
N ALA A 121 -11.51 -11.00 2.23
CA ALA A 121 -12.82 -11.57 1.94
C ALA A 121 -13.89 -11.07 2.92
N ALA A 122 -13.56 -11.00 4.21
CA ALA A 122 -14.47 -10.43 5.20
C ALA A 122 -14.68 -8.92 4.98
N LEU A 123 -13.62 -8.18 4.63
CA LEU A 123 -13.71 -6.74 4.34
C LEU A 123 -14.62 -6.44 3.15
N ILE A 124 -14.40 -7.09 2.00
CA ILE A 124 -15.20 -6.80 0.79
C ILE A 124 -16.68 -7.10 1.00
N THR A 125 -17.00 -8.09 1.85
CA THR A 125 -18.37 -8.43 2.24
C THR A 125 -18.99 -7.39 3.18
N LEU A 126 -18.21 -6.85 4.13
CA LEU A 126 -18.69 -5.89 5.13
C LEU A 126 -18.90 -4.47 4.57
N LEU A 127 -18.01 -4.03 3.68
CA LEU A 127 -17.91 -2.63 3.25
C LEU A 127 -19.19 -2.04 2.61
N PRO A 128 -19.98 -2.77 1.80
CA PRO A 128 -21.19 -2.20 1.19
C PRO A 128 -22.24 -1.77 2.22
N ASP A 129 -22.58 -2.60 3.21
CA ASP A 129 -23.52 -2.24 4.28
C ASP A 129 -22.94 -1.14 5.18
N LEU A 130 -21.65 -1.24 5.52
CA LEU A 130 -20.98 -0.26 6.36
C LEU A 130 -20.96 1.13 5.71
N LEU A 131 -20.71 1.25 4.41
CA LEU A 131 -20.79 2.52 3.69
C LEU A 131 -22.19 3.14 3.80
N ARG A 132 -23.24 2.36 3.52
CA ARG A 132 -24.64 2.86 3.60
C ARG A 132 -25.02 3.27 5.01
N CYS A 133 -24.63 2.47 6.01
CA CYS A 133 -24.85 2.76 7.41
C CYS A 133 -24.11 4.01 7.86
N ALA A 134 -22.83 4.14 7.52
CA ALA A 134 -22.00 5.30 7.86
C ALA A 134 -22.48 6.57 7.16
N THR A 135 -22.90 6.50 5.89
CA THR A 135 -23.54 7.63 5.18
C THR A 135 -24.79 8.06 5.92
N THR A 136 -25.69 7.13 6.24
CA THR A 136 -26.92 7.45 6.96
C THR A 136 -26.65 8.06 8.34
N TYR A 137 -25.70 7.49 9.08
CA TYR A 137 -25.27 8.01 10.38
C TYR A 137 -24.67 9.42 10.28
N ALA A 138 -23.77 9.65 9.33
CA ALA A 138 -23.15 10.96 9.11
C ALA A 138 -24.20 12.05 8.83
N HIS A 139 -25.19 11.77 7.99
CA HIS A 139 -26.29 12.70 7.72
C HIS A 139 -27.21 12.94 8.92
N THR A 140 -27.55 11.89 9.68
CA THR A 140 -28.49 11.98 10.80
C THR A 140 -27.88 12.63 12.05
N ALA A 141 -26.66 12.23 12.42
CA ALA A 141 -25.96 12.79 13.57
C ALA A 141 -25.29 14.13 13.25
N ASN A 142 -24.84 14.32 12.00
CA ASN A 142 -24.32 15.57 11.46
C ASN A 142 -23.20 16.24 12.28
N SER A 143 -22.35 15.41 12.90
CA SER A 143 -21.25 15.82 13.77
C SER A 143 -19.88 15.55 13.12
N PRO A 144 -18.80 16.24 13.54
CA PRO A 144 -17.45 15.93 13.06
C PRO A 144 -17.07 14.45 13.21
N THR A 145 -17.44 13.82 14.32
CA THR A 145 -17.19 12.39 14.57
C THR A 145 -17.93 11.49 13.57
N ALA A 146 -19.19 11.78 13.28
CA ALA A 146 -19.98 10.96 12.35
C ALA A 146 -19.49 11.08 10.89
N TRP A 147 -19.08 12.28 10.47
CA TRP A 147 -18.47 12.48 9.15
C TRP A 147 -17.06 11.89 9.06
N SER A 148 -16.28 11.93 10.17
CA SER A 148 -14.99 11.25 10.25
C SER A 148 -15.15 9.73 10.15
N ALA A 149 -16.16 9.16 10.80
CA ALA A 149 -16.47 7.73 10.69
C ALA A 149 -16.75 7.31 9.24
N LEU A 150 -17.49 8.11 8.46
CA LEU A 150 -17.68 7.86 7.02
C LEU A 150 -16.36 7.97 6.24
N ALA A 151 -15.52 8.94 6.57
CA ALA A 151 -14.19 9.08 5.96
C ALA A 151 -13.31 7.84 6.24
N ASP A 152 -13.39 7.24 7.43
CA ASP A 152 -12.64 6.03 7.80
C ASP A 152 -13.09 4.82 6.98
N VAL A 153 -14.40 4.69 6.70
CA VAL A 153 -14.90 3.66 5.78
C VAL A 153 -14.29 3.84 4.40
N TYR A 154 -14.26 5.06 3.86
CA TYR A 154 -13.62 5.34 2.57
C TYR A 154 -12.10 5.11 2.57
N SER A 155 -11.40 5.38 3.69
CA SER A 155 -9.99 5.03 3.86
C SER A 155 -9.78 3.51 3.73
N THR A 156 -10.70 2.72 4.31
CA THR A 156 -10.67 1.25 4.22
C THR A 156 -10.95 0.76 2.79
N VAL A 157 -11.89 1.39 2.07
CA VAL A 157 -12.11 1.11 0.63
C VAL A 157 -10.86 1.44 -0.18
N TYR A 158 -10.21 2.58 0.07
CA TYR A 158 -8.95 2.94 -0.58
C TYR A 158 -7.85 1.89 -0.30
N TRP A 159 -7.70 1.46 0.95
CA TRP A 159 -6.74 0.43 1.36
C TRP A 159 -6.93 -0.86 0.58
N LEU A 160 -8.19 -1.29 0.39
CA LEU A 160 -8.54 -2.49 -0.36
C LEU A 160 -8.26 -2.31 -1.85
N ALA A 161 -8.81 -1.25 -2.46
CA ALA A 161 -8.70 -0.96 -3.88
C ALA A 161 -7.24 -0.82 -4.34
N ALA A 162 -6.40 -0.14 -3.55
CA ALA A 162 -4.98 0.04 -3.86
C ALA A 162 -4.20 -1.29 -3.95
N ARG A 163 -4.52 -2.26 -3.09
CA ARG A 163 -3.85 -3.58 -3.06
C ARG A 163 -4.21 -4.44 -4.26
N HIS A 164 -5.49 -4.42 -4.64
CA HIS A 164 -5.99 -5.10 -5.84
C HIS A 164 -5.70 -4.34 -7.13
N ARG A 165 -5.23 -3.10 -7.02
CA ARG A 165 -4.94 -2.19 -8.15
C ARG A 165 -6.19 -1.80 -8.94
N TRP A 166 -7.33 -1.69 -8.25
CA TRP A 166 -8.57 -1.09 -8.77
C TRP A 166 -8.47 0.44 -8.72
N MET A 167 -7.61 1.00 -9.57
CA MET A 167 -7.17 2.39 -9.40
C MET A 167 -8.28 3.44 -9.52
N ASP A 168 -9.26 3.24 -10.41
CA ASP A 168 -10.42 4.13 -10.50
C ASP A 168 -11.22 4.15 -9.19
N MET A 169 -11.36 2.99 -8.54
CA MET A 169 -12.03 2.88 -7.24
C MET A 169 -11.18 3.51 -6.13
N ALA A 170 -9.85 3.35 -6.16
CA ALA A 170 -8.96 3.99 -5.20
C ALA A 170 -9.03 5.52 -5.29
N GLU A 171 -9.06 6.07 -6.50
CA GLU A 171 -9.20 7.51 -6.74
C GLU A 171 -10.59 8.03 -6.33
N LEU A 172 -11.65 7.28 -6.64
CA LEU A 172 -13.00 7.61 -6.19
C LEU A 172 -13.11 7.56 -4.65
N ALA A 173 -12.54 6.54 -4.00
CA ALA A 173 -12.59 6.38 -2.55
C ALA A 173 -11.95 7.57 -1.83
N VAL A 174 -10.75 8.00 -2.22
CA VAL A 174 -10.09 9.16 -1.58
C VAL A 174 -10.81 10.48 -1.89
N THR A 175 -11.48 10.56 -3.05
CA THR A 175 -12.32 11.72 -3.39
C THR A 175 -13.54 11.79 -2.48
N ARG A 176 -14.19 10.65 -2.22
CA ARG A 176 -15.34 10.56 -1.30
C ARG A 176 -14.94 10.71 0.17
N GLN A 177 -13.78 10.19 0.56
CA GLN A 177 -13.18 10.43 1.88
C GLN A 177 -12.98 11.93 2.11
N ARG A 178 -12.38 12.62 1.13
CA ARG A 178 -12.18 14.07 1.20
C ARG A 178 -13.50 14.82 1.30
N TRP A 179 -14.46 14.46 0.45
CA TRP A 179 -15.79 15.06 0.49
C TRP A 179 -16.45 14.90 1.87
N ALA A 180 -16.30 13.74 2.52
CA ALA A 180 -16.86 13.47 3.84
C ALA A 180 -16.23 14.37 4.92
N VAL A 181 -14.90 14.51 4.95
CA VAL A 181 -14.23 15.39 5.94
C VAL A 181 -14.53 16.87 5.72
N GLU A 182 -14.83 17.28 4.47
CA GLU A 182 -15.22 18.66 4.15
C GLU A 182 -16.64 19.01 4.68
N GLN A 183 -17.48 18.02 5.02
CA GLN A 183 -18.82 18.30 5.55
C GLN A 183 -18.78 18.88 6.96
N ARG A 184 -17.87 18.39 7.80
CA ARG A 184 -17.65 18.88 9.16
C ARG A 184 -16.15 18.83 9.48
N PRO A 185 -15.48 19.98 9.60
CA PRO A 185 -14.03 20.03 9.80
C PRO A 185 -13.56 19.24 11.02
N ASN A 186 -12.54 18.41 10.80
CA ASN A 186 -11.79 17.71 11.82
C ASN A 186 -10.33 17.65 11.34
N PRO A 187 -9.41 18.46 11.91
CA PRO A 187 -8.05 18.57 11.36
C PRO A 187 -7.26 17.25 11.33
N VAL A 188 -7.55 16.31 12.25
CA VAL A 188 -6.92 14.97 12.24
C VAL A 188 -7.43 14.16 11.06
N ALA A 189 -8.75 14.12 10.86
CA ALA A 189 -9.36 13.40 9.73
C ALA A 189 -8.95 14.01 8.37
N GLU A 190 -8.82 15.33 8.27
CA GLU A 190 -8.30 16.03 7.08
C GLU A 190 -6.85 15.65 6.76
N ALA A 191 -6.01 15.50 7.79
CA ALA A 191 -4.64 15.03 7.62
C ALA A 191 -4.59 13.58 7.09
N PHE A 192 -5.44 12.71 7.62
CA PHE A 192 -5.52 11.31 7.19
C PHE A 192 -6.10 11.17 5.77
N SER A 193 -7.11 11.96 5.42
CA SER A 193 -7.60 12.07 4.04
C SER A 193 -6.50 12.55 3.08
N SER A 194 -5.69 13.53 3.49
CA SER A 194 -4.56 14.01 2.70
C SER A 194 -3.46 12.95 2.54
N ARG A 195 -3.21 12.14 3.57
CA ARG A 195 -2.29 11.00 3.51
C ARG A 195 -2.73 9.94 2.49
N ASP A 196 -4.02 9.64 2.43
CA ASP A 196 -4.58 8.66 1.49
C ASP A 196 -4.61 9.21 0.06
N ARG A 197 -4.97 10.49 -0.11
CA ARG A 197 -4.84 11.21 -1.39
C ARG A 197 -3.40 11.21 -1.89
N ALA A 198 -2.41 11.50 -1.06
CA ALA A 198 -1.00 11.38 -1.43
C ALA A 198 -0.63 9.93 -1.82
N GLY A 199 -1.35 8.95 -1.28
CA GLY A 199 -1.22 7.54 -1.66
C GLY A 199 -1.76 7.19 -3.05
N THR A 200 -2.71 7.94 -3.63
CA THR A 200 -3.11 7.70 -5.03
C THR A 200 -2.03 8.17 -6.00
N TYR A 201 -1.40 9.31 -5.74
CA TYR A 201 -0.21 9.76 -6.48
C TYR A 201 0.90 8.70 -6.50
N LEU A 202 1.16 8.06 -5.35
CA LEU A 202 2.09 6.93 -5.26
C LEU A 202 1.67 5.75 -6.16
N ASN A 203 0.38 5.41 -6.19
CA ASN A 203 -0.16 4.30 -6.97
C ASN A 203 -0.08 4.53 -8.49
N PHE A 204 -0.07 5.80 -8.92
CA PHE A 204 0.09 6.18 -10.33
C PHE A 204 1.54 6.53 -10.72
N GLY A 205 2.45 6.63 -9.75
CA GLY A 205 3.85 6.96 -9.97
C GLY A 205 4.15 8.46 -10.12
N ASP A 206 3.22 9.33 -9.71
CA ASP A 206 3.38 10.80 -9.69
C ASP A 206 3.83 11.27 -8.30
N VAL A 207 5.01 10.81 -7.88
CA VAL A 207 5.45 10.89 -6.48
C VAL A 207 5.78 12.32 -6.04
N GLU A 208 6.24 13.16 -6.95
CA GLU A 208 6.55 14.57 -6.73
C GLU A 208 5.29 15.35 -6.32
N ARG A 209 4.16 15.14 -7.03
CA ARG A 209 2.88 15.76 -6.65
C ARG A 209 2.34 15.20 -5.33
N GLY A 210 2.56 13.91 -5.08
CA GLY A 210 2.25 13.29 -3.79
C GLY A 210 2.96 13.98 -2.63
N LEU A 211 4.24 14.30 -2.76
CA LEU A 211 5.01 15.03 -1.74
C LEU A 211 4.44 16.43 -1.48
N VAL A 212 4.04 17.16 -2.53
CA VAL A 212 3.38 18.47 -2.38
C VAL A 212 2.08 18.37 -1.58
N VAL A 213 1.30 17.29 -1.75
CA VAL A 213 0.10 17.06 -0.94
C VAL A 213 0.45 16.83 0.53
N VAL A 214 1.47 16.00 0.80
CA VAL A 214 1.95 15.73 2.17
C VAL A 214 2.44 17.01 2.85
N ASP A 215 3.30 17.79 2.19
CA ASP A 215 3.87 19.01 2.77
C ASP A 215 2.80 20.06 3.09
N ARG A 216 1.82 20.25 2.19
CA ARG A 216 0.68 21.15 2.45
C ARG A 216 -0.15 20.69 3.64
N ALA A 217 -0.39 19.39 3.77
CA ALA A 217 -1.13 18.84 4.89
C ALA A 217 -0.36 19.00 6.22
N ILE A 218 0.97 18.81 6.22
CA ILE A 218 1.80 19.06 7.41
C ILE A 218 1.69 20.52 7.85
N VAL A 219 1.78 21.48 6.93
CA VAL A 219 1.62 22.92 7.23
C VAL A 219 0.24 23.23 7.81
N ALA A 220 -0.82 22.62 7.26
CA ALA A 220 -2.18 22.78 7.77
C ALA A 220 -2.32 22.24 9.20
N VAL A 221 -1.80 21.04 9.47
CA VAL A 221 -1.82 20.41 10.80
C VAL A 221 -1.05 21.23 11.83
N GLN A 222 0.11 21.79 11.45
CA GLN A 222 0.91 22.64 12.35
C GLN A 222 0.16 23.91 12.77
N SER A 223 -0.69 24.45 11.88
CA SER A 223 -1.47 25.66 12.11
C SER A 223 -2.83 25.39 12.79
N ALA A 224 -3.24 24.13 12.89
CA ALA A 224 -4.54 23.74 13.43
C ALA A 224 -4.57 23.76 14.98
N PRO A 225 -5.73 24.06 15.59
CA PRO A 225 -5.91 24.05 17.05
C PRO A 225 -6.02 22.61 17.58
N LEU A 226 -4.91 21.88 17.56
CA LEU A 226 -4.80 20.49 18.02
C LEU A 226 -4.04 20.39 19.34
N SER A 227 -4.35 19.34 20.10
CA SER A 227 -3.50 18.88 21.20
C SER A 227 -2.11 18.49 20.64
N THR A 228 -1.08 18.44 21.49
CA THR A 228 0.25 17.97 21.06
C THR A 228 0.19 16.54 20.53
N ALA A 229 -0.52 15.65 21.22
CA ALA A 229 -0.66 14.25 20.83
C ALA A 229 -1.34 14.11 19.44
N ASP A 230 -2.44 14.81 19.20
CA ASP A 230 -3.14 14.75 17.90
C ASP A 230 -2.30 15.35 16.77
N ARG A 231 -1.58 16.44 17.06
CA ARG A 231 -0.66 17.06 16.10
C ARG A 231 0.46 16.09 15.72
N ASP A 232 1.10 15.47 16.71
CA ASP A 232 2.20 14.53 16.48
C ASP A 232 1.72 13.28 15.75
N LEU A 233 0.53 12.76 16.10
CA LEU A 233 -0.09 11.65 15.38
C LEU A 233 -0.31 11.99 13.89
N ALA A 234 -0.94 13.14 13.60
CA ALA A 234 -1.23 13.57 12.24
C ALA A 234 0.06 13.85 11.43
N VAL A 235 1.01 14.59 12.00
CA VAL A 235 2.33 14.85 11.40
C VAL A 235 3.07 13.53 11.17
N GLY A 236 3.06 12.62 12.14
CA GLY A 236 3.67 11.31 12.06
C GLY A 236 3.17 10.51 10.87
N ILE A 237 1.87 10.27 10.79
CA ILE A 237 1.21 9.54 9.69
C ILE A 237 1.50 10.15 8.32
N LEU A 238 1.47 11.49 8.21
CA LEU A 238 1.81 12.20 6.98
C LEU A 238 3.27 11.98 6.58
N ASN A 239 4.20 12.03 7.53
CA ASN A 239 5.61 11.80 7.28
C ASN A 239 5.91 10.35 6.88
N LEU A 240 5.21 9.35 7.43
CA LEU A 240 5.32 7.95 6.97
C LEU A 240 4.99 7.81 5.47
N ARG A 241 3.96 8.54 5.00
CA ARG A 241 3.63 8.61 3.57
C ARG A 241 4.67 9.40 2.78
N GLY A 242 5.16 10.51 3.33
CA GLY A 242 6.25 11.31 2.77
C GLY A 242 7.50 10.48 2.49
N MET A 243 7.96 9.67 3.46
CA MET A 243 9.09 8.75 3.28
C MET A 243 8.88 7.77 2.13
N THR A 244 7.66 7.24 1.99
CA THR A 244 7.33 6.26 0.94
C THR A 244 7.37 6.89 -0.45
N LEU A 245 6.94 8.14 -0.57
CA LEU A 245 7.00 8.90 -1.83
C LEU A 245 8.44 9.32 -2.15
N ALA A 246 9.16 9.87 -1.17
CA ALA A 246 10.53 10.34 -1.33
C ALA A 246 11.49 9.21 -1.75
N GLY A 247 11.32 8.01 -1.19
CA GLY A 247 12.11 6.83 -1.57
C GLY A 247 11.98 6.42 -3.04
N ARG A 248 10.94 6.91 -3.74
CA ARG A 248 10.65 6.57 -5.15
C ARG A 248 10.91 7.70 -6.14
N LEU A 249 11.50 8.80 -5.68
CA LEU A 249 11.94 9.88 -6.57
C LEU A 249 12.99 9.37 -7.56
N GLN A 250 12.94 9.92 -8.78
CA GLN A 250 13.92 9.59 -9.83
C GLN A 250 15.28 10.20 -9.52
N ASP A 251 15.31 11.45 -9.03
CA ASP A 251 16.52 12.06 -8.51
C ASP A 251 16.87 11.42 -7.16
N LYS A 252 17.94 10.61 -7.14
CA LYS A 252 18.38 9.87 -5.95
C LYS A 252 18.96 10.77 -4.86
N SER A 253 19.57 11.89 -5.23
CA SER A 253 20.09 12.86 -4.27
C SER A 253 18.94 13.55 -3.55
N GLU A 254 17.96 14.00 -4.34
CA GLU A 254 16.72 14.59 -3.83
C GLU A 254 15.93 13.59 -2.98
N GLY A 255 15.73 12.37 -3.48
CA GLY A 255 15.02 11.30 -2.79
C GLY A 255 15.62 11.00 -1.42
N LYS A 256 16.96 10.93 -1.33
CA LYS A 256 17.65 10.75 -0.05
C LYS A 256 17.40 11.91 0.90
N ARG A 257 17.50 13.15 0.41
CA ARG A 257 17.33 14.35 1.25
C ARG A 257 15.90 14.46 1.79
N GLU A 258 14.90 14.29 0.93
CA GLU A 258 13.49 14.35 1.33
C GLU A 258 13.10 13.18 2.23
N ALA A 259 13.61 11.98 1.97
CA ALA A 259 13.40 10.83 2.85
C ALA A 259 13.97 11.09 4.24
N GLN A 260 15.20 11.61 4.35
CA GLN A 260 15.81 11.93 5.63
C GLN A 260 15.00 12.97 6.41
N ARG A 261 14.51 14.03 5.74
CA ARG A 261 13.63 15.05 6.35
C ARG A 261 12.37 14.41 6.95
N HIS A 262 11.72 13.52 6.22
CA HIS A 262 10.52 12.84 6.71
C HIS A 262 10.83 11.83 7.83
N ILE A 263 11.94 11.09 7.74
CA ILE A 263 12.42 10.16 8.78
C ILE A 263 12.61 10.89 10.12
N GLU A 264 13.34 11.99 10.12
CA GLU A 264 13.59 12.79 11.33
C GLU A 264 12.29 13.36 11.92
N SER A 265 11.39 13.83 11.06
CA SER A 265 10.09 14.36 11.48
C SER A 265 9.21 13.28 12.12
N ALA A 266 9.13 12.09 11.53
CA ALA A 266 8.34 11.00 12.07
C ALA A 266 8.90 10.48 13.40
N TRP A 267 10.22 10.36 13.54
CA TRP A 267 10.83 9.96 14.83
C TRP A 267 10.58 10.99 15.94
N ARG A 268 10.62 12.29 15.60
CA ARG A 268 10.27 13.35 16.55
C ARG A 268 8.82 13.21 17.02
N ALA A 269 7.89 13.00 16.09
CA ALA A 269 6.47 12.77 16.40
C ALA A 269 6.25 11.46 17.20
N ALA A 270 6.99 10.39 16.88
CA ALA A 270 6.91 9.11 17.59
C ALA A 270 7.36 9.23 19.06
N GLY A 271 8.12 10.26 19.43
CA GLY A 271 8.51 10.55 20.80
C GLY A 271 7.32 10.74 21.76
N SER A 272 6.17 11.18 21.25
CA SER A 272 4.91 11.29 22.01
C SER A 272 4.22 9.96 22.27
N PHE A 273 4.71 8.86 21.67
CA PHE A 273 4.15 7.51 21.74
C PHE A 273 5.19 6.48 22.21
N SER A 274 5.99 6.85 23.22
CA SER A 274 7.11 6.03 23.71
C SER A 274 6.70 4.70 24.36
N MET A 275 5.43 4.56 24.77
CA MET A 275 4.87 3.32 25.32
C MET A 275 4.48 2.30 24.25
N GLY A 276 4.58 2.65 22.97
CA GLY A 276 4.23 1.78 21.85
C GLY A 276 3.34 2.47 20.83
N ASP A 277 3.06 1.75 19.75
CA ASP A 277 2.22 2.23 18.67
C ASP A 277 0.76 2.40 19.12
N VAL A 278 0.12 3.46 18.61
CA VAL A 278 -1.30 3.72 18.77
C VAL A 278 -2.03 3.46 17.45
N ASP A 279 -3.31 3.10 17.53
CA ASP A 279 -4.20 3.08 16.38
C ASP A 279 -5.22 4.20 16.49
N ALA A 280 -5.36 4.98 15.43
CA ALA A 280 -6.37 6.02 15.32
C ALA A 280 -6.91 6.08 13.89
N HIS A 281 -8.24 6.03 13.73
CA HIS A 281 -8.90 5.98 12.42
C HIS A 281 -8.41 4.80 11.56
N GLY A 282 -8.13 3.66 12.21
CA GLY A 282 -7.47 2.54 11.57
C GLY A 282 -6.10 2.95 11.06
N LEU A 283 -5.32 3.81 11.70
CA LEU A 283 -3.96 4.10 11.24
C LEU A 283 -3.02 3.91 12.42
N THR A 284 -2.13 2.94 12.28
CA THR A 284 -1.07 2.66 13.25
C THR A 284 0.01 3.73 13.16
N PHE A 285 0.37 4.34 14.28
CA PHE A 285 1.52 5.24 14.38
C PHE A 285 2.28 5.04 15.69
N GLY A 286 3.60 5.12 15.62
CA GLY A 286 4.48 4.97 16.76
C GLY A 286 5.87 4.51 16.34
N PRO A 287 6.74 4.18 17.30
CA PRO A 287 8.11 3.80 17.03
C PRO A 287 8.25 2.55 16.13
N GLN A 288 7.41 1.53 16.31
CA GLN A 288 7.54 0.28 15.58
C GLN A 288 7.08 0.43 14.12
N ASN A 289 5.92 1.06 13.88
CA ASN A 289 5.49 1.34 12.52
C ASN A 289 6.43 2.35 11.84
N THR A 290 7.00 3.31 12.55
CA THR A 290 8.03 4.21 12.00
C THR A 290 9.25 3.41 11.52
N PHE A 291 9.75 2.47 12.32
CA PHE A 291 10.81 1.54 11.90
C PHE A 291 10.45 0.81 10.60
N THR A 292 9.25 0.25 10.46
CA THR A 292 8.86 -0.48 9.23
C THR A 292 8.91 0.41 7.97
N HIS A 293 8.52 1.67 8.11
CA HIS A 293 8.56 2.65 7.02
C HIS A 293 9.99 3.08 6.69
N VAL A 294 10.85 3.27 7.70
CA VAL A 294 12.28 3.56 7.49
C VAL A 294 12.93 2.42 6.71
N LEU A 295 12.71 1.16 7.11
CA LEU A 295 13.24 -0.01 6.42
C LEU A 295 12.81 -0.02 4.95
N ALA A 296 11.50 0.11 4.70
CA ALA A 296 10.97 0.12 3.34
C ALA A 296 11.56 1.25 2.48
N THR A 297 11.74 2.43 3.06
CA THR A 297 12.32 3.59 2.37
C THR A 297 13.80 3.40 2.05
N GLN A 298 14.59 2.80 2.94
CA GLN A 298 16.00 2.48 2.62
C GLN A 298 16.11 1.49 1.46
N VAL A 299 15.21 0.49 1.41
CA VAL A 299 15.12 -0.44 0.27
C VAL A 299 14.78 0.29 -1.02
N ASP A 300 13.76 1.15 -1.02
CA ASP A 300 13.36 1.91 -2.22
C ASP A 300 14.45 2.91 -2.68
N LEU A 301 15.28 3.43 -1.74
CA LEU A 301 16.46 4.25 -2.04
C LEU A 301 17.67 3.43 -2.57
N GLY A 302 17.57 2.11 -2.70
CA GLY A 302 18.66 1.25 -3.16
C GLY A 302 19.77 1.10 -2.12
N ARG A 303 19.42 1.12 -0.83
CA ARG A 303 20.35 1.02 0.31
C ARG A 303 20.06 -0.24 1.14
N PRO A 304 20.22 -1.44 0.57
CA PRO A 304 19.87 -2.69 1.26
C PRO A 304 20.72 -2.93 2.51
N HIS A 305 21.99 -2.51 2.53
CA HIS A 305 22.83 -2.56 3.73
C HIS A 305 22.27 -1.68 4.86
N ASP A 306 21.95 -0.40 4.57
CA ASP A 306 21.36 0.52 5.55
C ASP A 306 20.01 -0.03 6.07
N ALA A 307 19.20 -0.65 5.20
CA ALA A 307 17.91 -1.23 5.57
C ALA A 307 18.03 -2.42 6.55
N LEU A 308 18.95 -3.34 6.27
CA LEU A 308 19.14 -4.54 7.09
C LEU A 308 19.93 -4.25 8.38
N ALA A 309 20.74 -3.19 8.42
CA ALA A 309 21.44 -2.75 9.62
C ALA A 309 20.54 -2.06 10.66
N LEU A 310 19.25 -1.84 10.38
CA LEU A 310 18.32 -1.20 11.32
C LEU A 310 18.00 -2.07 12.54
N THR A 311 18.13 -3.39 12.42
CA THR A 311 17.92 -4.34 13.53
C THR A 311 18.69 -5.63 13.29
N ASP A 312 19.21 -6.23 14.35
CA ASP A 312 19.75 -7.59 14.33
C ASP A 312 18.64 -8.65 14.47
N ASP A 313 17.49 -8.27 15.04
CA ASP A 313 16.32 -9.12 15.23
C ASP A 313 15.06 -8.46 14.64
N LEU A 314 14.58 -9.01 13.52
CA LEU A 314 13.37 -8.53 12.85
C LEU A 314 12.08 -9.06 13.50
N ASP A 315 12.13 -10.17 14.25
CA ASP A 315 10.96 -10.63 15.02
C ASP A 315 10.68 -9.67 16.18
N GLU A 316 11.72 -9.30 16.93
CA GLU A 316 11.60 -8.35 18.04
C GLU A 316 11.11 -6.98 17.56
N ALA A 317 11.74 -6.43 16.51
CA ALA A 317 11.37 -5.13 15.96
C ALA A 317 9.92 -5.08 15.42
N LEU A 318 9.36 -6.23 15.04
CA LEU A 318 7.99 -6.36 14.55
C LEU A 318 7.00 -6.82 15.63
N GLY A 319 7.45 -7.08 16.85
CA GLY A 319 6.62 -7.59 17.93
C GLY A 319 5.47 -6.66 18.25
N GLY A 320 4.23 -7.18 18.24
CA GLY A 320 3.02 -6.40 18.53
C GLY A 320 2.40 -5.68 17.34
N LEU A 321 3.08 -5.60 16.19
CA LEU A 321 2.50 -5.04 14.96
C LEU A 321 1.49 -6.00 14.31
N PRO A 322 0.43 -5.49 13.69
CA PRO A 322 -0.55 -6.34 13.02
C PRO A 322 0.02 -6.98 11.74
N PRO A 323 -0.55 -8.11 11.28
CA PRO A 323 -0.17 -8.76 10.02
C PRO A 323 -0.05 -7.81 8.82
N THR A 324 -0.91 -6.79 8.72
CA THR A 324 -0.84 -5.76 7.66
C THR A 324 0.43 -4.91 7.67
N ARG A 325 1.25 -4.97 8.72
CA ARG A 325 2.57 -4.31 8.84
C ARG A 325 3.71 -5.30 8.80
N VAL A 326 3.55 -6.46 9.44
CA VAL A 326 4.56 -7.52 9.47
C VAL A 326 4.88 -8.03 8.06
N ALA A 327 3.87 -8.43 7.28
CA ALA A 327 4.10 -9.07 5.98
C ALA A 327 4.79 -8.14 4.95
N PRO A 328 4.39 -6.87 4.76
CA PRO A 328 5.12 -5.95 3.88
C PRO A 328 6.56 -5.71 4.32
N THR A 329 6.83 -5.65 5.63
CA THR A 329 8.19 -5.43 6.15
C THR A 329 9.08 -6.63 5.85
N ARG A 330 8.56 -7.84 6.05
CA ARG A 330 9.23 -9.09 5.66
C ARG A 330 9.51 -9.15 4.16
N ILE A 331 8.57 -8.72 3.32
CA ILE A 331 8.79 -8.62 1.87
C ILE A 331 9.91 -7.62 1.55
N ASN A 332 9.97 -6.47 2.22
CA ASN A 332 11.04 -5.50 2.01
C ASN A 332 12.41 -6.00 2.49
N ALA A 333 12.48 -6.71 3.62
CA ALA A 333 13.70 -7.39 4.06
C ALA A 333 14.17 -8.42 3.02
N ALA A 334 13.24 -9.23 2.48
CA ALA A 334 13.55 -10.19 1.42
C ALA A 334 14.06 -9.52 0.14
N ARG A 335 13.52 -8.35 -0.24
CA ARG A 335 14.05 -7.55 -1.35
C ARG A 335 15.49 -7.11 -1.08
N ALA A 336 15.77 -6.57 0.11
CA ALA A 336 17.11 -6.12 0.48
C ALA A 336 18.13 -7.26 0.47
N GLN A 337 17.75 -8.43 1.00
CA GLN A 337 18.59 -9.63 1.02
C GLN A 337 18.90 -10.13 -0.39
N LEU A 338 17.90 -10.15 -1.30
CA LEU A 338 18.13 -10.48 -2.71
C LEU A 338 19.13 -9.53 -3.39
N ASP A 339 19.04 -8.23 -3.11
CA ASP A 339 19.97 -7.24 -3.67
C ASP A 339 21.42 -7.48 -3.21
N LEU A 340 21.61 -8.02 -2.01
CA LEU A 340 22.91 -8.44 -1.46
C LEU A 340 23.32 -9.87 -1.81
N GLY A 341 22.47 -10.63 -2.50
CA GLY A 341 22.71 -12.01 -2.88
C GLY A 341 22.41 -13.05 -1.78
N ASP A 342 21.84 -12.66 -0.64
CA ASP A 342 21.35 -13.55 0.41
C ASP A 342 20.00 -14.16 0.01
N ARG A 343 20.06 -15.32 -0.64
CA ARG A 343 18.87 -16.02 -1.15
C ARG A 343 18.12 -16.77 -0.06
N ASP A 344 18.83 -17.32 0.91
CA ASP A 344 18.25 -18.14 1.97
C ASP A 344 17.48 -17.26 2.95
N GLY A 345 18.07 -16.13 3.36
CA GLY A 345 17.38 -15.15 4.18
C GLY A 345 16.19 -14.51 3.46
N ALA A 346 16.31 -14.23 2.15
CA ALA A 346 15.18 -13.74 1.36
C ALA A 346 14.03 -14.75 1.27
N LEU A 347 14.33 -16.04 1.10
CA LEU A 347 13.32 -17.10 1.11
C LEU A 347 12.66 -17.23 2.48
N GLU A 348 13.44 -17.17 3.57
CA GLU A 348 12.92 -17.21 4.93
C GLU A 348 11.94 -16.06 5.20
N ASN A 349 12.35 -14.83 4.93
CA ASN A 349 11.50 -13.66 5.15
C ASN A 349 10.25 -13.69 4.26
N LEU A 350 10.37 -14.11 3.00
CA LEU A 350 9.21 -14.28 2.13
C LEU A 350 8.27 -15.36 2.66
N SER A 351 8.78 -16.50 3.12
CA SER A 351 7.96 -17.57 3.73
C SER A 351 7.17 -17.05 4.91
N ARG A 352 7.83 -16.35 5.84
CA ARG A 352 7.17 -15.75 7.02
C ARG A 352 6.09 -14.74 6.62
N ALA A 353 6.30 -13.96 5.55
CA ALA A 353 5.27 -13.07 5.03
C ALA A 353 4.01 -13.82 4.55
N PHE A 354 4.19 -14.96 3.88
CA PHE A 354 3.08 -15.84 3.47
C PHE A 354 2.38 -16.50 4.66
N ASP A 355 3.13 -16.88 5.71
CA ASP A 355 2.55 -17.51 6.89
C ASP A 355 1.72 -16.52 7.72
N VAL A 356 2.17 -15.25 7.82
CA VAL A 356 1.48 -14.20 8.58
C VAL A 356 0.28 -13.61 7.83
N ALA A 357 0.40 -13.34 6.52
CA ALA A 357 -0.67 -12.71 5.74
C ALA A 357 -0.76 -13.28 4.32
N PRO A 358 -1.27 -14.53 4.15
CA PRO A 358 -1.24 -15.23 2.87
C PRO A 358 -2.02 -14.52 1.76
N GLN A 359 -3.16 -13.91 2.10
CA GLN A 359 -3.99 -13.17 1.13
C GLN A 359 -3.22 -11.95 0.56
N MET A 360 -2.50 -11.20 1.41
CA MET A 360 -1.68 -10.07 0.97
C MET A 360 -0.43 -10.53 0.23
N ALA A 361 0.31 -11.51 0.74
CA ALA A 361 1.54 -11.99 0.11
C ALA A 361 1.29 -12.48 -1.32
N ARG A 362 0.12 -13.10 -1.57
CA ARG A 362 -0.32 -13.55 -2.90
C ARG A 362 -0.48 -12.41 -3.91
N ILE A 363 -1.02 -11.26 -3.50
CA ILE A 363 -1.36 -10.13 -4.39
C ILE A 363 -0.31 -9.01 -4.41
N HIS A 364 0.61 -9.00 -3.44
CA HIS A 364 1.63 -7.97 -3.28
C HIS A 364 2.65 -7.98 -4.45
N PRO A 365 2.74 -6.92 -5.29
CA PRO A 365 3.57 -6.91 -6.49
C PRO A 365 5.04 -7.27 -6.21
N MET A 366 5.63 -6.68 -5.17
CA MET A 366 7.04 -6.94 -4.86
C MET A 366 7.25 -8.34 -4.29
N GLY A 367 6.27 -8.92 -3.60
CA GLY A 367 6.39 -10.28 -3.07
C GLY A 367 6.40 -11.31 -4.21
N ARG A 368 5.57 -11.09 -5.23
CA ARG A 368 5.56 -11.88 -6.47
C ARG A 368 6.87 -11.77 -7.23
N GLU A 369 7.46 -10.57 -7.30
CA GLU A 369 8.76 -10.35 -7.95
C GLU A 369 9.91 -11.02 -7.17
N VAL A 370 9.96 -10.91 -5.84
CA VAL A 370 10.93 -11.62 -4.99
C VAL A 370 10.80 -13.14 -5.19
N LEU A 371 9.58 -13.69 -5.15
CA LEU A 371 9.34 -15.11 -5.37
C LEU A 371 9.86 -15.56 -6.74
N ARG A 372 9.58 -14.78 -7.79
CA ARG A 372 10.02 -15.08 -9.15
C ARG A 372 11.54 -15.09 -9.28
N VAL A 373 12.23 -14.13 -8.67
CA VAL A 373 13.70 -14.09 -8.64
C VAL A 373 14.26 -15.29 -7.87
N LEU A 374 13.69 -15.64 -6.71
CA LEU A 374 14.13 -16.81 -5.96
C LEU A 374 13.96 -18.11 -6.75
N VAL A 375 12.85 -18.26 -7.47
CA VAL A 375 12.59 -19.39 -8.36
C VAL A 375 13.62 -19.47 -9.48
N SER A 376 13.86 -18.36 -10.19
CA SER A 376 14.80 -18.35 -11.33
C SER A 376 16.25 -18.64 -10.90
N LEU A 377 16.63 -18.22 -9.69
CA LEU A 377 17.95 -18.46 -9.13
C LEU A 377 18.14 -19.87 -8.54
N HIS A 378 17.06 -20.60 -8.25
CA HIS A 378 17.11 -21.96 -7.72
C HIS A 378 17.17 -23.01 -8.83
N ARG A 379 18.37 -23.58 -9.03
CA ARG A 379 18.61 -24.64 -10.04
C ARG A 379 18.14 -26.04 -9.62
N ARG A 380 17.78 -26.24 -8.34
CA ARG A 380 17.31 -27.52 -7.78
C ARG A 380 15.92 -27.33 -7.18
N ALA A 381 15.14 -28.40 -7.13
CA ALA A 381 13.83 -28.39 -6.51
C ALA A 381 13.94 -27.98 -5.03
N ASN A 382 13.29 -26.87 -4.66
CA ASN A 382 13.17 -26.40 -3.28
C ASN A 382 11.69 -26.56 -2.85
N PRO A 383 11.40 -27.38 -1.81
CA PRO A 383 10.02 -27.62 -1.36
C PRO A 383 9.27 -26.35 -0.95
N GLU A 384 9.98 -25.41 -0.32
CA GLU A 384 9.40 -24.17 0.16
C GLU A 384 9.01 -23.25 -1.00
N LEU A 385 9.89 -23.07 -1.99
CA LEU A 385 9.53 -22.37 -3.23
C LEU A 385 8.35 -23.03 -3.94
N LYS A 386 8.29 -24.37 -3.97
CA LYS A 386 7.14 -25.09 -4.54
C LYS A 386 5.85 -24.83 -3.76
N ARG A 387 5.91 -24.66 -2.43
CA ARG A 387 4.77 -24.25 -1.59
C ARG A 387 4.33 -22.83 -1.94
N LEU A 388 5.26 -21.87 -1.90
CA LEU A 388 4.98 -20.45 -2.17
C LEU A 388 4.47 -20.21 -3.60
N SER A 389 5.00 -20.91 -4.60
CA SER A 389 4.51 -20.82 -5.99
C SER A 389 3.06 -21.30 -6.14
N ARG A 390 2.67 -22.38 -5.44
CA ARG A 390 1.27 -22.82 -5.42
C ARG A 390 0.36 -21.79 -4.75
N LEU A 391 0.78 -21.23 -3.61
CA LEU A 391 0.00 -20.22 -2.87
C LEU A 391 -0.14 -18.90 -3.64
N SER A 392 0.90 -18.49 -4.37
CA SER A 392 0.90 -17.27 -5.18
C SER A 392 0.21 -17.41 -6.54
N GLY A 393 -0.08 -18.65 -6.97
CA GLY A 393 -0.63 -18.96 -8.28
C GLY A 393 0.37 -18.76 -9.43
N ILE A 394 1.65 -18.53 -9.16
CA ILE A 394 2.70 -18.35 -10.18
C ILE A 394 3.12 -19.74 -10.69
N ARG A 395 3.16 -19.92 -12.03
CA ARG A 395 3.75 -21.13 -12.63
C ARG A 395 5.28 -21.06 -12.51
N LEU A 396 5.85 -22.16 -12.02
CA LEU A 396 7.30 -22.42 -12.06
C LEU A 396 7.74 -22.73 -13.50
#